data_AF-A0A8J2KV19-F1
#
_entry.id   AF-A0A8J2KV19-F1
#
_cell.length_a   1.000
_cell.length_b   1.000
_cell.length_c   1.000
_cell.angle_alpha   90.00
_cell.angle_beta   90.00
_cell.angle_gamma   90.00
#
_symmetry.space_group_name_H-M   'P 1'
#
loop_
_entity.id
_entity.type
_entity.pdbx_description
1 polymer ?
#
loop_
_entity_poly.entity_id
_entity_poly.type
_entity_poly.pdbx_seq_one_letter_code
_entity_poly.pdbx_strand_id
1 'polypeptide(L)'
;MTVMTTVDNRLTYSTCDGDITFMGQIMTSLPISPQCSRLILLGHCFGVTKEAIIIAAGLSGKSPFSTPFNKQLDSYLQKLNWAKKSYSDCLAILHAYRML
;
A
#
# COMPACT_ATOMS: atom_id res chain seq x y z
N MET A 1 -15.46 -8.44 11.50
CA MET A 1 -15.30 -8.36 12.97
C MET A 1 -15.47 -6.90 13.34
N THR A 2 -16.72 -6.45 13.35
CA THR A 2 -17.11 -5.07 13.68
C THR A 2 -17.53 -5.12 15.14
N VAL A 3 -17.06 -4.16 15.93
CA VAL A 3 -17.26 -4.13 17.37
C VAL A 3 -18.77 -3.93 17.64
N MET A 4 -19.32 -4.71 18.55
CA MET A 4 -20.69 -4.54 19.02
C MET A 4 -20.73 -3.27 19.88
N THR A 5 -21.27 -2.17 19.34
CA THR A 5 -21.48 -0.96 20.13
C THR A 5 -22.79 -1.07 20.91
N THR A 6 -22.72 -0.96 22.24
CA THR A 6 -23.90 -0.97 23.11
C THR A 6 -24.45 0.45 23.21
N VAL A 7 -25.39 0.80 22.33
CA VAL A 7 -26.20 2.01 22.50
C VAL A 7 -27.47 1.59 23.24
N ASP A 8 -27.71 2.14 24.43
CA ASP A 8 -28.89 1.86 25.26
C ASP A 8 -29.11 0.38 25.63
N ASN A 9 -28.03 -0.34 25.99
CA ASN A 9 -28.08 -1.75 26.42
C ASN A 9 -28.68 -2.71 25.35
N ARG A 10 -28.76 -2.25 24.09
CA ARG A 10 -29.14 -3.06 22.93
C ARG A 10 -27.91 -3.26 22.04
N LEU A 11 -27.69 -4.51 21.64
CA LEU A 11 -26.67 -4.87 20.65
C LEU A 11 -27.14 -4.36 19.28
N THR A 12 -26.70 -3.17 18.90
CA THR A 12 -27.02 -2.57 17.60
C THR A 12 -25.77 -2.60 16.72
N TYR A 13 -25.91 -3.15 15.52
CA TYR A 13 -24.85 -3.09 14.51
C TYR A 13 -24.95 -1.75 13.79
N SER A 14 -24.14 -0.77 14.21
CA SER A 14 -23.99 0.50 13.50
C SER A 14 -22.67 0.50 12.74
N THR A 15 -22.71 0.67 11.43
CA THR A 15 -21.48 0.78 10.59
C THR A 15 -20.76 2.12 10.74
N CYS A 16 -21.37 3.10 11.39
CA CYS A 16 -20.87 4.47 11.53
C CYS A 16 -20.95 4.93 13.00
N ASP A 17 -20.55 4.06 13.93
CA ASP A 17 -20.47 4.35 15.37
C ASP A 17 -19.26 5.23 15.75
N GLY A 18 -18.26 5.33 14.87
CA GLY A 18 -17.05 6.11 15.10
C GLY A 18 -15.96 5.35 15.85
N ASP A 19 -16.19 4.08 16.17
CA ASP A 19 -15.22 3.24 16.85
C ASP A 19 -14.14 2.73 15.90
N ILE A 20 -12.94 2.52 16.45
CA ILE A 20 -11.83 1.99 15.66
C ILE A 20 -12.09 0.54 15.28
N THR A 21 -12.18 0.28 13.98
CA THR A 21 -12.33 -1.09 13.47
C THR A 21 -11.12 -1.96 13.81
N PHE A 22 -11.28 -3.29 13.84
CA PHE A 22 -10.15 -4.22 14.02
C PHE A 22 -9.01 -3.97 13.03
N MET A 23 -9.35 -3.71 11.76
CA MET A 23 -8.38 -3.31 10.75
C MET A 23 -7.69 -1.98 11.12
N GLY A 24 -8.46 -1.01 11.63
CA GLY A 24 -7.95 0.25 12.18
C GLY A 24 -6.92 0.04 13.28
N GLN A 25 -7.21 -0.84 14.25
CA GLN A 25 -6.29 -1.15 15.35
C GLN A 25 -4.95 -1.71 14.86
N ILE A 26 -4.98 -2.58 13.83
CA ILE A 26 -3.76 -3.09 13.22
C ILE A 26 -3.01 -1.95 12.50
N MET A 27 -3.72 -1.12 11.73
CA MET A 27 -3.08 -0.01 11.00
C MET A 27 -2.44 1.02 11.94
N THR A 28 -3.04 1.30 13.10
CA THR A 28 -2.46 2.21 14.10
C THR A 28 -1.20 1.68 14.76
N SER A 29 -0.93 0.38 14.68
CA SER A 29 0.30 -0.21 15.22
C SER A 29 1.53 -0.01 14.33
N LEU A 30 1.35 0.36 13.05
CA LEU A 30 2.45 0.61 12.12
C LEU A 30 2.71 2.12 11.97
N PRO A 31 3.98 2.59 12.02
CA PRO A 31 4.33 4.00 11.85
C PRO A 31 4.40 4.41 10.36
N ILE A 32 3.35 4.12 9.60
CA ILE A 32 3.24 4.47 8.17
C ILE A 32 1.85 5.04 7.87
N SER A 33 1.66 5.57 6.66
CA SER A 33 0.35 6.07 6.25
C SER A 33 -0.70 4.95 6.24
N PRO A 34 -1.97 5.25 6.63
CA PRO A 34 -3.02 4.24 6.71
C PRO A 34 -3.32 3.56 5.36
N GLN A 35 -3.02 4.23 4.24
CA GLN A 35 -3.12 3.64 2.90
C GLN A 35 -2.06 2.56 2.67
N CYS A 36 -0.82 2.79 3.12
CA CYS A 36 0.27 1.83 2.99
C CYS A 36 0.10 0.64 3.92
N SER A 37 -0.33 0.87 5.17
CA SER A 37 -0.64 -0.23 6.10
C SER A 37 -1.79 -1.10 5.60
N ARG A 38 -2.83 -0.48 4.99
CA ARG A 38 -3.93 -1.21 4.33
C ARG A 38 -3.43 -2.06 3.16
N LEU A 39 -2.49 -1.57 2.35
CA LEU A 39 -1.88 -2.34 1.27
C LEU A 39 -1.13 -3.57 1.80
N ILE A 40 -0.33 -3.41 2.86
CA ILE A 40 0.41 -4.51 3.49
C ILE A 40 -0.56 -5.54 4.09
N LEU A 41 -1.61 -5.09 4.77
CA LEU A 41 -2.61 -5.98 5.35
C LEU A 41 -3.33 -6.81 4.28
N LEU A 42 -3.72 -6.17 3.17
CA LEU A 42 -4.30 -6.89 2.03
C LEU A 42 -3.28 -7.87 1.42
N GLY A 43 -2.02 -7.47 1.29
CA GLY A 43 -0.94 -8.36 0.87
C GLY A 43 -0.77 -9.57 1.77
N HIS A 44 -0.98 -9.42 3.08
CA HIS A 44 -1.02 -10.53 4.03
C HIS A 44 -2.20 -11.47 3.78
N CYS A 45 -3.41 -10.92 3.58
CA CYS A 45 -4.59 -11.73 3.25
C CYS A 45 -4.45 -12.54 1.95
N PHE A 46 -3.72 -12.01 0.95
CA PHE A 46 -3.52 -12.67 -0.35
C PHE A 46 -2.20 -13.46 -0.45
N GLY A 47 -1.41 -13.57 0.63
CA GLY A 47 -0.15 -14.32 0.62
C GLY A 47 1.01 -13.66 -0.13
N VAL A 48 0.90 -12.37 -0.48
CA VAL A 48 1.90 -11.56 -1.19
C VAL A 48 2.48 -10.46 -0.30
N THR A 49 2.76 -10.79 0.96
CA THR A 49 3.18 -9.81 1.98
C THR A 49 4.49 -9.13 1.61
N LYS A 50 5.45 -9.88 1.06
CA LYS A 50 6.76 -9.35 0.70
C LYS A 50 6.65 -8.32 -0.42
N GLU A 51 5.91 -8.65 -1.48
CA GLU A 51 5.65 -7.77 -2.62
C GLU A 51 4.89 -6.52 -2.17
N ALA A 52 3.88 -6.68 -1.31
CA ALA A 52 3.10 -5.57 -0.78
C ALA A 52 3.95 -4.61 0.07
N ILE A 53 4.88 -5.12 0.89
CA ILE A 53 5.82 -4.29 1.66
C ILE A 53 6.74 -3.50 0.72
N ILE A 54 7.28 -4.14 -0.31
CA ILE A 54 8.17 -3.47 -1.30
C ILE A 54 7.43 -2.33 -2.00
N ILE A 55 6.20 -2.60 -2.47
CA ILE A 55 5.37 -1.59 -3.14
C ILE A 55 5.01 -0.47 -2.15
N ALA A 56 4.59 -0.80 -0.93
CA ALA A 56 4.25 0.18 0.09
C ALA A 56 5.45 1.09 0.44
N ALA A 57 6.66 0.53 0.55
CA ALA A 57 7.88 1.29 0.81
C ALA A 57 8.21 2.24 -0.36
N GLY A 58 8.08 1.77 -1.60
CA GLY A 58 8.31 2.61 -2.79
C GLY A 58 7.27 3.71 -2.99
N LEU A 59 6.03 3.50 -2.50
CA LEU A 59 4.96 4.51 -2.53
C LEU A 59 5.06 5.51 -1.37
N SER A 60 5.49 5.08 -0.19
CA SER A 60 5.64 5.95 0.97
C SER A 60 6.93 6.78 0.94
N GLY A 61 7.98 6.25 0.31
CA GLY A 61 9.29 6.87 0.20
C GLY A 61 9.48 7.69 -1.07
N LYS A 62 10.74 7.98 -1.38
CA LYS A 62 11.12 8.56 -2.68
C LYS A 62 11.06 7.47 -3.75
N SER A 63 10.49 7.80 -4.90
CA SER A 63 10.51 6.93 -6.09
C SER A 63 11.95 6.50 -6.40
N PRO A 64 12.21 5.20 -6.67
CA PRO A 64 13.52 4.73 -7.11
C PRO A 64 13.87 5.21 -8.52
N PHE A 65 12.89 5.70 -9.28
CA PHE A 65 13.11 6.27 -10.60
C PHE A 65 13.44 7.76 -10.48
N SER A 66 14.58 8.14 -11.06
CA SER A 66 15.08 9.52 -11.13
C SER A 66 15.06 10.04 -12.57
N THR A 67 14.75 11.31 -12.74
CA THR A 67 14.69 12.00 -14.04
C THR A 67 15.78 13.08 -14.11
N PRO A 68 16.97 12.77 -14.66
CA PRO A 68 18.04 13.75 -14.76
C PRO A 68 17.70 14.89 -15.74
N PHE A 69 18.37 16.03 -15.57
CA PHE A 69 18.15 17.22 -16.40
C PHE A 69 18.28 16.89 -17.89
N ASN A 70 17.30 17.34 -18.68
CA ASN A 70 17.22 17.13 -20.13
C ASN A 70 17.18 15.64 -20.60
N LYS A 71 16.82 14.70 -19.72
CA LYS A 71 16.70 13.26 -20.04
C LYS A 71 15.32 12.69 -19.71
N GLN A 72 14.28 13.51 -19.84
CA GLN A 72 12.91 13.12 -19.48
C GLN A 72 12.42 11.93 -20.31
N LEU A 73 12.63 11.96 -21.64
CA LEU A 73 12.21 10.87 -22.53
C LEU A 73 12.92 9.55 -22.20
N ASP A 74 14.24 9.58 -22.02
CA ASP A 74 15.02 8.40 -21.67
C ASP A 74 14.58 7.80 -20.34
N SER A 75 14.39 8.64 -19.32
CA SER A 75 13.93 8.19 -18.00
C SER A 75 12.54 7.55 -18.05
N TYR A 76 11.65 8.06 -18.90
CA TYR A 76 10.33 7.50 -19.13
C TYR A 76 10.41 6.14 -19.83
N LEU A 77 11.21 6.02 -20.89
CA LEU A 77 11.43 4.74 -21.59
C LEU A 77 12.03 3.69 -20.66
N GLN A 78 12.99 4.08 -19.80
CA GLN A 78 13.53 3.18 -18.78
C GLN A 78 12.47 2.73 -17.79
N LYS A 79 11.62 3.65 -17.30
CA LYS A 79 10.51 3.31 -16.40
C LYS A 79 9.52 2.33 -17.05
N LEU A 80 9.21 2.52 -18.34
CA LEU A 80 8.39 1.57 -19.12
C LEU A 80 9.06 0.20 -19.27
N ASN A 81 10.37 0.15 -19.50
CA ASN A 81 11.11 -1.10 -19.56
C ASN A 81 11.04 -1.86 -18.22
N TRP A 82 11.19 -1.15 -17.09
CA TRP A 82 11.02 -1.73 -15.75
C TRP A 82 9.61 -2.24 -15.48
N ALA A 83 8.58 -1.60 -16.06
CA ALA A 83 7.20 -2.06 -15.95
C ALA A 83 6.93 -3.36 -16.71
N LYS A 84 7.83 -3.89 -17.56
CA LYS A 84 7.68 -5.19 -18.25
C LYS A 84 6.31 -5.41 -18.92
N LYS A 85 5.81 -4.41 -19.66
CA LYS A 85 4.47 -4.42 -20.31
C LYS A 85 3.27 -4.52 -19.34
N SER A 86 3.48 -4.39 -18.04
CA SER A 86 2.38 -4.29 -17.08
C SER A 86 1.76 -2.88 -17.02
N TYR A 87 2.49 -1.87 -17.53
CA TYR A 87 2.09 -0.46 -17.51
C TYR A 87 1.73 0.05 -16.09
N SER A 88 2.25 -0.60 -15.05
CA SER A 88 1.98 -0.26 -13.65
C SER A 88 3.24 0.20 -12.94
N ASP A 89 3.20 1.38 -12.33
CA ASP A 89 4.30 1.93 -11.55
C ASP A 89 4.63 1.08 -10.32
N CYS A 90 3.61 0.53 -9.65
CA CYS A 90 3.81 -0.38 -8.51
C CYS A 90 4.58 -1.64 -8.91
N LEU A 91 4.25 -2.22 -10.07
CA LEU A 91 4.97 -3.38 -10.59
C LEU A 91 6.36 -3.00 -11.09
N ALA A 92 6.53 -1.80 -11.66
CA ALA A 92 7.86 -1.30 -12.02
C ALA A 92 8.77 -1.18 -10.79
N ILE A 93 8.27 -0.66 -9.65
CA ILE A 93 8.99 -0.62 -8.37
C ILE A 93 9.35 -2.03 -7.90
N LEU A 94 8.39 -2.96 -7.94
CA LEU A 94 8.63 -4.34 -7.53
C LEU A 94 9.69 -5.03 -8.40
N HIS A 95 9.65 -4.82 -9.71
CA HIS A 95 10.62 -5.36 -10.66
C HIS A 95 12.01 -4.74 -10.49
N ALA A 96 12.07 -3.43 -10.25
CA ALA A 96 13.32 -2.74 -9.96
C ALA A 96 13.98 -3.30 -8.70
N TYR A 97 13.22 -3.48 -7.62
CA TYR A 97 13.73 -4.08 -6.37
C TYR A 97 14.20 -5.53 -6.53
N ARG A 98 13.51 -6.33 -7.34
CA ARG A 98 13.89 -7.75 -7.57
C ARG A 98 15.14 -7.94 -8.43
N MET A 99 15.57 -6.91 -9.16
CA MET A 99 16.78 -6.95 -9.99
C MET A 99 17.98 -6.26 -9.33
N LEU A 100 17.76 -5.58 -8.21
CA LEU A 100 18.81 -5.15 -7.27
C LEU A 100 19.34 -6.37 -6.50
#